data_AF-A0A6N8V9A4-F1
#
_entry.id   AF-A0A6N8V9A4-F1
#
_cell.length_a   1.000
_cell.length_b   1.000
_cell.length_c   1.000
_cell.angle_alpha   90.00
_cell.angle_beta   90.00
_cell.angle_gamma   90.00
#
_symmetry.space_group_name_H-M   'P 1'
#
loop_
_entity.id
_entity.type
_entity.pdbx_description
1 polymer ?
#
loop_
_entity_poly.entity_id
_entity_poly.type
_entity_poly.pdbx_seq_one_letter_code
_entity_poly.pdbx_strand_id
1 'polypeptide(L)'
;MRPVNTAIPHLPRLFPLAALTALFVAAAHLFSPVPAATQSPEADAGLSTITDYTLGMDAQPGFFPLYWDDAGGRLLVEVGRWDEQFLYLTSLATGVGSNALGLDRGNIESAYLAHFERVGPKVLLVLDNPGFRAETDPTEALVRSVDESFPTSTVGGFAVVAEENGRALVDATSFDGEEFVMMRRRQHSAHEIGHTLGLAHNFISISDGHASVMDYPAPVIELRDGRLDLSGAYRAGPGAYDTLAIRYAYASPPAGESEEDFLNGLLLEAQERGWRFISNPDAGADNSYPDATWWINGSDVLDEFERVSEVRRFMIDSFDERAIEPGEPMHKLRERFAPVYFSHRATYEAAIKTIGGMEYTYGVRGDILPVTELVSADRVRRAMDLLSEALAPGQLAIPESVLQILAPRSFGWVTGGPAWSNRAGPAFDQIGAATTVASEIVGGVLAPSRTARVVAFHARDPVLPSLEEVVGRLVDDAWGREAGPSDEALVRVVQNVVVDELLALAADGNATTEARAAAEWGLRRALARAGDLASEAGPGGEVNSATQIAHAARVVSAINRFFERPWQAGERTDAPQGPGWARDPGGHR
;
A
#
# COMPACT_ATOMS: atom_id res chain seq x y z
N MET A 1 -4.71 -21.39 46.98
CA MET A 1 -5.42 -20.10 46.84
C MET A 1 -5.51 -19.78 45.36
N ARG A 2 -6.74 -19.67 44.84
CA ARG A 2 -7.00 -19.26 43.45
C ARG A 2 -6.88 -17.73 43.34
N PRO A 3 -6.34 -17.17 42.25
CA PRO A 3 -6.54 -15.76 41.95
C PRO A 3 -7.93 -15.55 41.35
N VAL A 4 -8.55 -14.45 41.75
CA VAL A 4 -9.89 -14.00 41.37
C VAL A 4 -9.83 -13.41 39.97
N ASN A 5 -10.76 -13.88 39.14
CA ASN A 5 -11.10 -13.33 37.83
C ASN A 5 -11.86 -12.01 38.03
N THR A 6 -11.36 -10.90 37.48
CA THR A 6 -12.18 -9.76 37.08
C THR A 6 -11.95 -9.55 35.61
N ALA A 7 -12.95 -9.92 34.81
CA ALA A 7 -13.00 -9.69 33.39
C ALA A 7 -13.01 -8.17 33.12
N ILE A 8 -12.02 -7.70 32.38
CA ILE A 8 -12.01 -6.41 31.69
C ILE A 8 -12.34 -6.74 30.23
N PRO A 9 -13.31 -6.06 29.58
CA PRO A 9 -13.58 -6.29 28.16
C PRO A 9 -12.32 -5.99 27.34
N HIS A 10 -11.99 -6.91 26.44
CA HIS A 10 -10.82 -6.86 25.59
C HIS A 10 -10.84 -5.59 24.71
N LEU A 11 -9.93 -4.65 24.97
CA LEU A 11 -9.53 -3.66 23.96
C LEU A 11 -8.69 -4.38 22.89
N PRO A 12 -8.92 -4.12 21.59
CA PRO A 12 -8.09 -4.68 20.52
C PRO A 12 -6.67 -4.12 20.64
N ARG A 13 -5.68 -5.01 20.62
CA ARG A 13 -4.26 -4.63 20.49
C ARG A 13 -4.02 -4.27 19.03
N LEU A 14 -3.77 -2.99 18.75
CA LEU A 14 -3.39 -2.49 17.44
C LEU A 14 -1.88 -2.70 17.20
N PHE A 15 -1.52 -3.08 15.97
CA PHE A 15 -0.14 -3.39 15.52
C PHE A 15 0.70 -2.12 15.28
N PRO A 16 2.05 -2.22 15.25
CA PRO A 16 2.97 -1.09 15.33
C PRO A 16 3.33 -0.48 13.97
N LEU A 17 3.70 0.79 14.02
CA LEU A 17 4.03 1.79 12.99
C LEU A 17 5.08 1.41 11.90
N ALA A 18 5.67 0.21 11.95
CA ALA A 18 6.87 -0.15 11.17
C ALA A 18 6.65 -0.28 9.65
N ALA A 19 5.41 -0.45 9.19
CA ALA A 19 5.09 -0.56 7.76
C ALA A 19 5.06 0.80 7.04
N LEU A 20 4.82 1.91 7.76
CA LEU A 20 4.70 3.26 7.17
C LEU A 20 6.07 3.85 6.81
N THR A 21 7.10 3.54 7.59
CA THR A 21 8.46 4.03 7.37
C THR A 21 9.07 3.42 6.10
N ALA A 22 8.67 2.19 5.72
CA ALA A 22 9.23 1.43 4.59
C ALA A 22 8.98 2.10 3.22
N LEU A 23 7.79 2.67 3.00
CA LEU A 23 7.42 3.40 1.78
C LEU A 23 8.14 4.75 1.65
N PHE A 24 8.64 5.28 2.77
CA PHE A 24 9.10 6.66 2.91
C PHE A 24 10.47 6.94 2.26
N VAL A 25 11.41 6.00 2.29
CA VAL A 25 12.78 6.23 1.78
C VAL A 25 12.92 5.90 0.30
N ALA A 26 12.10 4.98 -0.25
CA ALA A 26 12.16 4.62 -1.66
C ALA A 26 11.61 5.72 -2.60
N ALA A 27 10.63 6.52 -2.15
CA ALA A 27 10.05 7.60 -2.95
C ALA A 27 10.91 8.87 -2.93
N ALA A 28 11.60 9.17 -1.82
CA ALA A 28 12.34 10.41 -1.62
C ALA A 28 13.65 10.55 -2.45
N HIS A 29 14.11 9.50 -3.14
CA HIS A 29 15.42 9.52 -3.82
C HIS A 29 15.41 9.11 -5.31
N LEU A 30 14.22 9.00 -5.92
CA LEU A 30 14.07 9.02 -7.40
C LEU A 30 14.09 10.45 -7.98
N PHE A 31 14.41 11.44 -7.15
CA PHE A 31 14.54 12.83 -7.55
C PHE A 31 15.92 13.13 -8.15
N SER A 32 16.00 13.23 -9.49
CA SER A 32 16.94 14.17 -10.11
C SER A 32 16.29 15.56 -10.14
N PRO A 33 17.08 16.64 -10.04
CA PRO A 33 16.57 18.00 -9.98
C PRO A 33 15.84 18.36 -11.28
N VAL A 34 14.73 19.09 -11.15
CA VAL A 34 14.04 19.75 -12.27
C VAL A 34 15.06 20.57 -13.06
N PRO A 35 15.08 20.53 -14.41
CA PRO A 35 15.85 21.48 -15.18
C PRO A 35 15.24 22.86 -14.91
N ALA A 36 15.97 23.67 -14.13
CA ALA A 36 15.63 25.05 -13.89
C ALA A 36 15.33 25.70 -15.25
N ALA A 37 14.14 26.26 -15.39
CA ALA A 37 13.82 27.13 -16.50
C ALA A 37 14.95 28.16 -16.59
N THR A 38 15.69 28.14 -17.69
CA THR A 38 16.79 29.06 -17.96
C THR A 38 16.25 30.47 -18.10
N GLN A 39 16.10 31.16 -16.96
CA GLN A 39 16.31 32.58 -16.91
C GLN A 39 17.81 32.78 -16.81
N SER A 40 18.39 33.42 -17.82
CA SER A 40 19.78 33.87 -17.76
C SER A 40 19.93 34.85 -16.59
N PRO A 41 21.08 34.84 -15.90
CA PRO A 41 21.25 35.55 -14.65
C PRO A 41 21.26 37.06 -14.93
N GLU A 42 20.23 37.75 -14.45
CA GLU A 42 20.31 39.18 -14.26
C GLU A 42 21.34 39.42 -13.15
N ALA A 43 22.34 40.24 -13.48
CA ALA A 43 23.50 40.47 -12.64
C ALA A 43 23.13 41.26 -11.38
N ASP A 44 23.65 40.78 -10.25
CA ASP A 44 24.05 41.56 -9.06
C ASP A 44 22.98 42.48 -8.45
N ALA A 45 21.88 41.89 -7.98
CA ALA A 45 21.16 42.42 -6.82
C ALA A 45 21.56 41.56 -5.62
N GLY A 46 22.35 42.10 -4.70
CA GLY A 46 22.66 41.43 -3.45
C GLY A 46 21.37 41.00 -2.73
N LEU A 47 21.44 39.87 -2.01
CA LEU A 47 20.33 39.40 -1.17
C LEU A 47 19.86 40.55 -0.27
N SER A 48 18.54 40.75 -0.17
CA SER A 48 17.97 41.75 0.73
C SER A 48 18.37 41.46 2.18
N THR A 49 18.32 42.49 3.03
CA THR A 49 18.51 42.26 4.47
C THR A 49 17.38 41.37 5.02
N ILE A 50 17.68 40.58 6.06
CA ILE A 50 16.66 39.78 6.74
C ILE A 50 15.56 40.71 7.29
N THR A 51 15.96 41.85 7.84
CA THR A 51 15.03 42.89 8.32
C THR A 51 14.06 43.34 7.22
N ASP A 52 14.53 43.62 6.01
CA ASP A 52 13.66 44.05 4.91
C ASP A 52 12.81 42.89 4.37
N TYR A 53 13.38 41.68 4.26
CA TYR A 53 12.67 40.51 3.71
C TYR A 53 11.52 40.05 4.60
N THR A 54 11.71 40.14 5.92
CA THR A 54 10.74 39.69 6.93
C THR A 54 9.74 40.77 7.33
N LEU A 55 9.74 41.93 6.67
CA LEU A 55 8.88 43.05 7.02
C LEU A 55 7.40 42.67 6.85
N GLY A 56 6.67 42.62 7.97
CA GLY A 56 5.26 42.24 8.01
C GLY A 56 4.99 40.75 8.23
N MET A 57 6.04 39.93 8.42
CA MET A 57 5.91 38.54 8.87
C MET A 57 5.77 38.45 10.39
N ASP A 58 5.17 37.37 10.89
CA ASP A 58 5.10 37.11 12.33
C ASP A 58 6.42 36.50 12.83
N ALA A 59 7.16 37.28 13.60
CA ALA A 59 8.49 36.91 14.10
C ALA A 59 8.38 36.15 15.43
N GLN A 60 8.86 34.91 15.44
CA GLN A 60 8.89 34.05 16.60
C GLN A 60 10.33 33.93 17.11
N PRO A 61 10.68 34.57 18.24
CA PRO A 61 12.03 34.48 18.80
C PRO A 61 12.29 33.06 19.31
N GLY A 62 13.50 32.54 19.09
CA GLY A 62 13.87 31.18 19.46
C GLY A 62 15.38 30.94 19.39
N PHE A 63 15.78 29.68 19.58
CA PHE A 63 17.18 29.26 19.42
C PHE A 63 17.68 29.56 17.99
N PHE A 64 16.82 29.28 17.01
CA PHE A 64 16.81 29.92 15.69
C PHE A 64 15.51 30.76 15.61
N PRO A 65 15.58 32.06 15.30
CA PRO A 65 14.39 32.86 15.05
C PRO A 65 13.62 32.31 13.85
N LEU A 66 12.29 32.22 13.97
CA LEU A 66 11.41 31.80 12.89
C LEU A 66 10.56 33.00 12.43
N TYR A 67 10.24 33.05 11.14
CA TYR A 67 9.35 34.05 10.57
C TYR A 67 8.24 33.34 9.81
N TRP A 68 7.00 33.57 10.22
CA TRP A 68 5.82 33.07 9.53
C TRP A 68 5.33 34.12 8.52
N ASP A 69 5.41 33.76 7.24
CA ASP A 69 4.82 34.52 6.14
C ASP A 69 3.41 33.98 5.86
N ASP A 70 2.41 34.61 6.46
CA ASP A 70 1.01 34.20 6.32
C ASP A 70 0.51 34.33 4.87
N ALA A 71 1.00 35.33 4.12
CA ALA A 71 0.59 35.57 2.74
C ALA A 71 1.16 34.53 1.77
N GLY A 72 2.38 34.06 2.04
CA GLY A 72 3.04 33.01 1.25
C GLY A 72 2.85 31.59 1.79
N GLY A 73 2.34 31.42 3.01
CA GLY A 73 2.28 30.13 3.70
C GLY A 73 3.67 29.57 4.01
N ARG A 74 4.67 30.43 4.23
CA ARG A 74 6.08 30.02 4.38
C ARG A 74 6.55 30.13 5.82
N LEU A 75 7.35 29.15 6.23
CA LEU A 75 8.09 29.18 7.49
C LEU A 75 9.56 29.40 7.17
N LEU A 76 10.05 30.58 7.51
CA LEU A 76 11.44 30.94 7.31
C LEU A 76 12.23 30.76 8.60
N VAL A 77 13.46 30.29 8.48
CA VAL A 77 14.38 30.09 9.61
C VAL A 77 15.55 31.05 9.44
N GLU A 78 15.84 31.86 10.45
CA GLU A 78 17.06 32.63 10.53
C GLU A 78 18.17 31.80 11.16
N VAL A 79 19.21 31.52 10.37
CA VAL A 79 20.37 30.76 10.77
C VAL A 79 21.54 31.72 10.99
N GLY A 80 21.95 31.85 12.25
CA GLY A 80 23.13 32.63 12.66
C GLY A 80 24.13 31.86 13.52
N ARG A 81 23.80 30.62 13.88
CA ARG A 81 24.63 29.72 14.70
C ARG A 81 25.17 28.61 13.82
N TRP A 82 26.24 28.93 13.11
CA TRP A 82 26.90 28.00 12.19
C TRP A 82 27.69 26.96 12.97
N ASP A 83 27.61 25.71 12.53
CA ASP A 83 28.35 24.56 13.07
C ASP A 83 28.10 24.28 14.57
N GLU A 84 27.17 25.00 15.19
CA GLU A 84 26.78 24.82 16.58
C GLU A 84 25.75 23.68 16.67
N GLN A 85 26.10 22.63 17.40
CA GLN A 85 25.22 21.48 17.59
C GLN A 85 24.01 21.84 18.46
N PHE A 86 22.82 21.41 18.03
CA PHE A 86 21.57 21.54 18.76
C PHE A 86 20.78 20.23 18.75
N LEU A 87 19.86 20.10 19.70
CA LEU A 87 18.93 18.97 19.73
C LEU A 87 17.83 19.18 18.70
N TYR A 88 17.81 18.33 17.68
CA TYR A 88 16.72 18.22 16.74
C TYR A 88 15.74 17.17 17.23
N LEU A 89 14.59 17.63 17.72
CA LEU A 89 13.54 16.80 18.30
C LEU A 89 12.31 16.87 17.41
N THR A 90 11.88 15.74 16.88
CA THR A 90 10.57 15.64 16.21
C THR A 90 9.53 15.33 17.27
N SER A 91 8.53 16.20 17.41
CA SER A 91 7.47 16.01 18.38
C SER A 91 6.10 16.42 17.85
N LEU A 92 5.06 15.79 18.38
CA LEU A 92 3.69 16.10 18.03
C LEU A 92 3.22 17.33 18.81
N ALA A 93 3.02 18.45 18.13
CA ALA A 93 2.46 19.68 18.72
C ALA A 93 1.07 19.43 19.34
N THR A 94 0.30 18.53 18.73
CA THR A 94 -0.95 17.95 19.25
C THR A 94 -0.94 16.44 19.02
N GLY A 95 -1.31 15.68 20.04
CA GLY A 95 -1.53 14.24 19.94
C GLY A 95 -3.00 13.94 19.70
N VAL A 96 -3.29 12.74 19.23
CA VAL A 96 -4.66 12.25 19.01
C VAL A 96 -5.27 11.61 20.28
N GLY A 97 -4.63 11.80 21.44
CA GLY A 97 -5.09 11.29 22.74
C GLY A 97 -5.03 9.76 22.89
N SER A 98 -4.33 9.07 21.99
CA SER A 98 -4.22 7.61 21.98
C SER A 98 -2.78 7.15 22.21
N ASN A 99 -2.49 6.70 23.42
CA ASN A 99 -1.19 6.10 23.78
C ASN A 99 -0.89 4.81 23.02
N ALA A 100 -1.93 4.12 22.52
CA ALA A 100 -1.78 2.86 21.79
C ALA A 100 -1.18 3.05 20.39
N LEU A 101 -1.32 4.25 19.79
CA LEU A 101 -0.77 4.59 18.48
C LEU A 101 0.61 5.26 18.55
N GLY A 102 1.10 5.57 19.76
CA GLY A 102 2.33 6.34 19.95
C GLY A 102 2.21 7.82 19.56
N LEU A 103 1.00 8.32 19.29
CA LEU A 103 0.74 9.66 18.77
C LEU A 103 0.20 10.61 19.86
N ASP A 104 0.86 10.62 21.03
CA ASP A 104 0.50 11.51 22.15
C ASP A 104 1.15 12.90 22.01
N ARG A 105 0.54 13.92 22.60
CA ARG A 105 1.01 15.30 22.53
C ARG A 105 2.38 15.40 23.20
N GLY A 106 3.35 15.96 22.49
CA GLY A 106 4.71 16.10 23.00
C GLY A 106 5.48 14.78 23.05
N ASN A 107 4.96 13.69 22.46
CA ASN A 107 5.75 12.49 22.28
C ASN A 107 6.89 12.80 21.29
N ILE A 108 8.12 12.61 21.75
CA ILE A 108 9.33 12.82 20.97
C ILE A 108 9.69 11.46 20.36
N GLU A 109 9.58 11.32 19.04
CA GLU A 109 9.84 10.03 18.38
C GLU A 109 11.33 9.73 18.32
N SER A 110 12.14 10.70 17.93
CA SER A 110 13.59 10.57 17.85
C SER A 110 14.27 11.89 18.17
N ALA A 111 15.42 11.79 18.83
CA ALA A 111 16.25 12.92 19.20
C ALA A 111 17.59 12.79 18.49
N TYR A 112 17.93 13.79 17.69
CA TYR A 112 19.18 13.85 16.96
C TYR A 112 20.01 15.04 17.44
N LEU A 113 21.32 14.91 17.32
CA LEU A 113 22.21 16.06 17.39
C LEU A 113 22.34 16.59 15.96
N ALA A 114 22.09 17.86 15.74
CA ALA A 114 22.11 18.47 14.41
C ALA A 114 22.84 19.80 14.43
N HIS A 115 23.36 20.24 13.29
CA HIS A 115 23.90 21.58 13.10
C HIS A 115 23.51 22.13 11.73
N PHE A 116 23.58 23.45 11.58
CA PHE A 116 23.51 24.09 10.26
C PHE A 116 24.91 24.45 9.79
N GLU A 117 25.25 24.04 8.58
CA GLU A 117 26.48 24.45 7.90
C GLU A 117 26.16 25.21 6.61
N ARG A 118 27.08 26.07 6.19
CA ARG A 118 26.91 26.87 4.97
C ARG A 118 27.78 26.33 3.84
N VAL A 119 27.14 25.97 2.73
CA VAL A 119 27.81 25.48 1.52
C VAL A 119 27.39 26.33 0.33
N GLY A 120 28.23 27.31 -0.01
CA GLY A 120 27.95 28.25 -1.10
C GLY A 120 26.68 29.08 -0.87
N PRO A 121 25.72 29.10 -1.82
CA PRO A 121 24.46 29.83 -1.68
C PRO A 121 23.38 29.04 -0.90
N LYS A 122 23.75 27.91 -0.28
CA LYS A 122 22.83 27.06 0.47
C LYS A 122 23.25 26.91 1.92
N VAL A 123 22.25 26.61 2.75
CA VAL A 123 22.41 26.17 4.14
C VAL A 123 21.95 24.72 4.22
N LEU A 124 22.76 23.88 4.84
CA LEU A 124 22.46 22.47 5.03
C LEU A 124 22.09 22.21 6.50
N LEU A 125 21.06 21.41 6.74
CA LEU A 125 20.78 20.82 8.04
C LEU A 125 21.42 19.45 8.09
N VAL A 126 22.38 19.27 8.99
CA VAL A 126 23.17 18.05 9.11
C VAL A 126 22.90 17.40 10.46
N LEU A 127 22.58 16.11 10.48
CA LEU A 127 22.52 15.29 11.67
C LEU A 127 23.90 14.70 11.97
N ASP A 128 24.40 14.97 13.16
CA ASP A 128 25.65 14.43 13.66
C ASP A 128 25.48 12.97 14.09
N ASN A 129 26.56 12.20 13.94
CA ASN A 129 26.59 10.81 14.36
C ASN A 129 27.30 10.66 15.72
N PRO A 130 26.58 10.71 16.85
CA PRO A 130 27.21 10.63 18.16
C PRO A 130 27.73 9.22 18.50
N GLY A 131 27.46 8.21 17.66
CA GLY A 131 27.84 6.82 17.90
C GLY A 131 29.33 6.53 17.71
N PHE A 132 30.07 7.45 17.09
CA PHE A 132 31.51 7.35 16.89
C PHE A 132 32.18 8.61 17.42
N ARG A 133 32.96 8.46 18.50
CA ARG A 133 33.64 9.58 19.16
C ARG A 133 35.05 9.16 19.57
N ALA A 134 36.00 10.09 19.50
CA ALA A 134 37.33 9.90 20.06
C ALA A 134 37.28 10.12 21.59
N GLU A 135 37.02 9.06 22.36
CA GLU A 135 36.78 9.19 23.81
C GLU A 135 38.06 9.17 24.67
N THR A 136 39.15 8.56 24.20
CA THR A 136 40.38 8.40 25.00
C THR A 136 41.51 9.25 24.43
N ASP A 137 41.90 10.29 25.16
CA ASP A 137 43.02 11.21 24.86
C ASP A 137 42.97 11.79 23.42
N PRO A 138 41.89 12.49 23.05
CA PRO A 138 41.64 12.91 21.68
C PRO A 138 42.66 13.95 21.21
N THR A 139 43.57 13.55 20.33
CA THR A 139 44.35 14.50 19.54
C THR A 139 43.48 15.12 18.45
N GLU A 140 43.76 16.35 18.02
CA GLU A 140 43.04 16.98 16.89
C GLU A 140 43.05 16.11 15.62
N ALA A 141 44.14 15.38 15.39
CA ALA A 141 44.25 14.44 14.27
C ALA A 141 43.31 13.23 14.42
N LEU A 142 43.13 12.71 15.65
CA LEU A 142 42.22 11.60 15.92
C LEU A 142 40.75 12.04 15.82
N VAL A 143 40.41 13.22 16.33
CA VAL A 143 39.05 13.79 16.21
C VAL A 143 38.70 13.97 14.74
N ARG A 144 39.57 14.63 13.97
CA ARG A 144 39.38 14.80 12.53
C ARG A 144 39.29 13.47 11.78
N SER A 145 40.13 12.49 12.15
CA SER A 145 40.06 11.15 11.56
C SER A 145 38.72 10.48 11.83
N VAL A 146 38.12 10.66 13.00
CA VAL A 146 36.78 10.13 13.31
C VAL A 146 35.71 10.87 12.50
N ASP A 147 35.76 12.21 12.45
CA ASP A 147 34.82 13.03 11.70
C ASP A 147 34.86 12.74 10.18
N GLU A 148 36.05 12.48 9.62
CA GLU A 148 36.23 12.14 8.20
C GLU A 148 35.94 10.65 7.89
N SER A 149 35.99 9.77 8.89
CA SER A 149 35.81 8.32 8.70
C SER A 149 34.36 7.86 8.89
N PHE A 150 33.53 8.64 9.58
CA PHE A 150 32.14 8.27 9.86
C PHE A 150 31.18 9.34 9.35
N PRO A 151 30.28 9.01 8.41
CA PRO A 151 29.44 9.99 7.75
C PRO A 151 28.43 10.61 8.72
N THR A 152 28.22 11.92 8.56
CA THR A 152 27.04 12.65 9.03
C THR A 152 25.92 12.56 7.98
N SER A 153 24.68 12.87 8.37
CA SER A 153 23.53 12.82 7.47
C SER A 153 23.00 14.22 7.15
N THR A 154 23.11 14.68 5.90
CA THR A 154 22.43 15.92 5.48
C THR A 154 20.95 15.64 5.25
N VAL A 155 20.07 16.25 6.03
CA VAL A 155 18.61 16.01 6.00
C VAL A 155 17.81 17.19 5.45
N GLY A 156 18.47 18.30 5.12
CA GLY A 156 17.84 19.44 4.48
C GLY A 156 18.86 20.34 3.77
N GLY A 157 18.45 20.96 2.68
CA GLY A 157 19.28 21.89 1.91
C GLY A 157 18.47 23.05 1.40
N PHE A 158 18.71 24.24 1.96
CA PHE A 158 17.86 25.40 1.79
C PHE A 158 18.59 26.50 1.02
N ALA A 159 17.89 27.11 0.07
CA ALA A 159 18.39 28.32 -0.59
C ALA A 159 18.30 29.51 0.37
N VAL A 160 19.34 30.35 0.39
CA VAL A 160 19.30 31.58 1.17
C VAL A 160 18.46 32.63 0.45
N VAL A 161 17.42 33.11 1.10
CA VAL A 161 16.46 34.09 0.54
C VAL A 161 16.76 35.53 0.97
N ALA A 162 17.46 35.71 2.10
CA ALA A 162 17.94 37.01 2.59
C ALA A 162 19.18 36.83 3.48
N GLU A 163 20.02 37.84 3.60
CA GLU A 163 21.22 37.80 4.46
C GLU A 163 21.44 39.10 5.21
N GLU A 164 21.87 38.99 6.47
CA GLU A 164 22.18 40.16 7.29
C GLU A 164 23.21 39.82 8.37
N ASN A 165 24.30 40.59 8.43
CA ASN A 165 25.31 40.50 9.49
C ASN A 165 25.83 39.06 9.74
N GLY A 166 26.09 38.30 8.66
CA GLY A 166 26.59 36.92 8.73
C GLY A 166 25.52 35.86 9.07
N ARG A 167 24.25 36.26 9.14
CA ARG A 167 23.09 35.37 9.28
C ARG A 167 22.41 35.20 7.94
N ALA A 168 21.79 34.05 7.73
CA ALA A 168 21.05 33.70 6.54
C ALA A 168 19.59 33.41 6.90
N LEU A 169 18.66 33.92 6.11
CA LEU A 169 17.26 33.52 6.16
C LEU A 169 17.03 32.45 5.10
N VAL A 170 16.43 31.34 5.49
CA VAL A 170 16.16 30.21 4.59
C VAL A 170 14.70 29.84 4.63
N ASP A 171 14.18 29.42 3.47
CA ASP A 171 12.82 28.89 3.36
C ASP A 171 12.81 27.40 3.73
N ALA A 172 12.19 27.07 4.86
CA ALA A 172 12.12 25.71 5.40
C ALA A 172 10.81 25.00 5.03
N THR A 173 10.00 25.55 4.11
CA THR A 173 8.69 25.02 3.76
C THR A 173 8.75 23.80 2.84
N SER A 174 9.77 23.66 1.98
CA SER A 174 9.91 22.52 1.08
C SER A 174 10.67 21.37 1.72
N PHE A 175 9.96 20.60 2.55
CA PHE A 175 10.35 19.28 3.03
C PHE A 175 9.32 18.28 2.45
N ASP A 176 9.61 17.77 1.25
CA ASP A 176 8.72 17.02 0.35
C ASP A 176 8.25 15.66 0.90
N GLY A 177 9.08 14.99 1.71
CA GLY A 177 8.65 13.83 2.50
C GLY A 177 7.70 14.19 3.66
N GLU A 178 7.91 15.34 4.31
CA GLU A 178 6.96 15.83 5.34
C GLU A 178 5.62 16.03 4.71
N GLU A 179 5.55 16.68 3.54
CA GLU A 179 4.26 17.08 3.01
C GLU A 179 3.38 15.86 2.71
N PHE A 180 3.95 14.75 2.23
CA PHE A 180 3.22 13.47 2.14
C PHE A 180 2.72 12.97 3.51
N VAL A 181 3.58 12.98 4.53
CA VAL A 181 3.19 12.58 5.90
C VAL A 181 2.13 13.52 6.46
N MET A 182 2.24 14.82 6.20
CA MET A 182 1.31 15.84 6.64
C MET A 182 -0.03 15.72 5.93
N MET A 183 -0.06 15.41 4.63
CA MET A 183 -1.27 15.06 3.90
C MET A 183 -1.97 13.86 4.55
N ARG A 184 -1.23 12.78 4.85
CA ARG A 184 -1.81 11.62 5.55
C ARG A 184 -2.30 11.99 6.95
N ARG A 185 -1.55 12.78 7.70
CA ARG A 185 -1.93 13.22 9.05
C ARG A 185 -3.17 14.10 9.04
N ARG A 186 -3.31 15.02 8.08
CA ARG A 186 -4.51 15.86 7.90
C ARG A 186 -5.73 14.98 7.59
N GLN A 187 -5.59 14.03 6.66
CA GLN A 187 -6.66 13.08 6.31
C GLN A 187 -7.06 12.21 7.51
N HIS A 188 -6.09 11.60 8.19
CA HIS A 188 -6.34 10.74 9.34
C HIS A 188 -6.88 11.50 10.54
N SER A 189 -6.40 12.72 10.80
CA SER A 189 -6.94 13.55 11.88
C SER A 189 -8.41 13.92 11.63
N ALA A 190 -8.76 14.25 10.37
CA ALA A 190 -10.16 14.49 10.00
C ALA A 190 -11.01 13.21 10.19
N HIS A 191 -10.47 12.04 9.86
CA HIS A 191 -11.11 10.74 10.06
C HIS A 191 -11.41 10.46 11.54
N GLU A 192 -10.40 10.60 12.42
CA GLU A 192 -10.57 10.36 13.85
C GLU A 192 -11.54 11.36 14.49
N ILE A 193 -11.48 12.65 14.09
CA ILE A 193 -12.47 13.65 14.53
C ILE A 193 -13.87 13.22 14.06
N GLY A 194 -14.02 12.74 12.83
CA GLY A 194 -15.27 12.18 12.32
C GLY A 194 -15.82 11.07 13.23
N HIS A 195 -14.99 10.13 13.69
CA HIS A 195 -15.39 9.13 14.68
C HIS A 195 -15.85 9.74 16.01
N THR A 196 -15.16 10.76 16.52
CA THR A 196 -15.62 11.45 17.75
C THR A 196 -16.96 12.16 17.60
N LEU A 197 -17.31 12.53 16.36
CA LEU A 197 -18.60 13.11 15.97
C LEU A 197 -19.65 12.05 15.58
N GLY A 198 -19.33 10.76 15.77
CA GLY A 198 -20.27 9.66 15.53
C GLY A 198 -20.32 9.14 14.09
N LEU A 199 -19.38 9.53 13.22
CA LEU A 199 -19.32 9.00 11.86
C LEU A 199 -18.71 7.59 11.85
N ALA A 200 -19.39 6.67 11.16
CA ALA A 200 -18.87 5.34 10.84
C ALA A 200 -18.00 5.38 9.58
N HIS A 201 -17.25 4.30 9.33
CA HIS A 201 -16.51 4.16 8.08
C HIS A 201 -17.44 4.13 6.87
N ASN A 202 -16.98 4.75 5.78
CA ASN A 202 -17.65 4.73 4.47
C ASN A 202 -16.66 4.35 3.37
N PHE A 203 -16.58 3.06 3.05
CA PHE A 203 -15.58 2.48 2.15
C PHE A 203 -15.92 2.58 0.65
N ILE A 204 -17.14 3.01 0.30
CA ILE A 204 -17.51 3.29 -1.10
C ILE A 204 -17.15 4.73 -1.51
N SER A 205 -16.78 5.57 -0.54
CA SER A 205 -16.69 7.02 -0.74
C SER A 205 -15.65 7.43 -1.76
N ILE A 206 -14.59 6.63 -1.91
CA ILE A 206 -13.55 6.83 -2.93
C ILE A 206 -14.16 6.84 -4.33
N SER A 207 -15.10 5.93 -4.58
CA SER A 207 -15.79 5.82 -5.88
C SER A 207 -16.78 6.96 -6.12
N ASP A 208 -17.22 7.64 -5.06
CA ASP A 208 -18.14 8.78 -5.11
C ASP A 208 -17.37 10.12 -5.14
N GLY A 209 -16.19 10.14 -5.77
CA GLY A 209 -15.35 11.34 -5.86
C GLY A 209 -14.67 11.68 -4.52
N HIS A 210 -14.29 10.65 -3.75
CA HIS A 210 -13.68 10.80 -2.43
C HIS A 210 -14.57 11.63 -1.48
N ALA A 211 -15.88 11.30 -1.46
CA ALA A 211 -16.90 12.10 -0.76
C ALA A 211 -16.76 12.10 0.77
N SER A 212 -15.98 11.18 1.35
CA SER A 212 -15.80 11.04 2.79
C SER A 212 -14.31 10.91 3.17
N VAL A 213 -13.93 11.38 4.35
CA VAL A 213 -12.64 11.01 4.98
C VAL A 213 -12.73 9.70 5.75
N MET A 214 -13.93 9.16 5.95
CA MET A 214 -14.20 7.94 6.71
C MET A 214 -13.85 6.64 5.95
N ASP A 215 -13.15 6.75 4.84
CA ASP A 215 -12.57 5.66 4.07
C ASP A 215 -11.11 5.40 4.47
N TYR A 216 -10.53 4.28 4.01
CA TYR A 216 -9.12 3.95 4.14
C TYR A 216 -8.42 4.02 2.77
N PRO A 217 -8.12 5.21 2.24
CA PRO A 217 -7.45 5.33 0.95
C PRO A 217 -5.99 4.87 1.03
N ALA A 218 -5.54 4.21 -0.04
CA ALA A 218 -4.11 4.12 -0.35
C ALA A 218 -3.60 5.49 -0.82
N PRO A 219 -2.29 5.78 -0.71
CA PRO A 219 -1.77 6.99 -1.34
C PRO A 219 -2.00 6.97 -2.85
N VAL A 220 -2.52 8.05 -3.40
CA VAL A 220 -2.54 8.24 -4.86
C VAL A 220 -1.10 8.53 -5.32
N ILE A 221 -0.56 7.66 -6.16
CA ILE A 221 0.80 7.78 -6.70
C ILE A 221 0.69 7.92 -8.21
N GLU A 222 0.90 9.09 -8.77
CA GLU A 222 0.83 9.28 -10.22
C GLU A 222 2.20 9.08 -10.87
N LEU A 223 2.21 8.68 -12.15
CA LEU A 223 3.41 8.68 -12.97
C LEU A 223 3.35 9.89 -13.91
N ARG A 224 4.24 10.86 -13.73
CA ARG A 224 4.35 12.07 -14.58
C ARG A 224 5.77 12.18 -15.11
N ASP A 225 5.92 12.21 -16.43
CA ASP A 225 7.22 12.37 -17.11
C ASP A 225 8.31 11.38 -16.62
N GLY A 226 7.92 10.13 -16.37
CA GLY A 226 8.83 9.10 -15.86
C GLY A 226 9.25 9.31 -14.40
N ARG A 227 8.42 9.98 -13.60
CA ARG A 227 8.65 10.25 -12.17
C ARG A 227 7.39 10.00 -11.37
N LEU A 228 7.56 9.51 -10.15
CA LEU A 228 6.46 9.37 -9.20
C LEU A 228 6.04 10.75 -8.68
N ASP A 229 4.74 11.02 -8.68
CA ASP A 229 4.14 12.22 -8.12
C ASP A 229 3.20 11.84 -6.97
N LEU A 230 3.49 12.39 -5.79
CA LEU A 230 2.77 12.19 -4.54
C LEU A 230 2.05 13.47 -4.07
N SER A 231 2.06 14.54 -4.87
CA SER A 231 1.49 15.85 -4.47
C SER A 231 -0.03 15.79 -4.24
N GLY A 232 -0.69 14.74 -4.76
CA GLY A 232 -2.12 14.47 -4.60
C GLY A 232 -2.41 13.22 -3.75
N ALA A 233 -1.43 12.71 -2.99
CA ALA A 233 -1.52 11.40 -2.36
C ALA A 233 -2.74 11.23 -1.43
N TYR A 234 -3.15 12.31 -0.74
CA TYR A 234 -4.36 12.33 0.07
C TYR A 234 -5.12 13.64 -0.10
N ARG A 235 -6.45 13.55 0.02
CA ARG A 235 -7.32 14.73 0.02
C ARG A 235 -7.10 15.59 1.27
N ALA A 236 -7.30 16.89 1.12
CA ALA A 236 -7.34 17.82 2.23
C ALA A 236 -8.74 17.87 2.86
N GLY A 237 -8.86 17.35 4.08
CA GLY A 237 -10.04 17.55 4.93
C GLY A 237 -11.32 16.80 4.52
N PRO A 238 -12.44 17.06 5.23
CA PRO A 238 -13.73 16.39 5.03
C PRO A 238 -14.35 16.60 3.65
N GLY A 239 -15.25 15.70 3.25
CA GLY A 239 -15.93 15.73 1.96
C GLY A 239 -17.42 16.01 2.06
N ALA A 240 -18.08 15.92 0.91
CA ALA A 240 -19.48 16.26 0.79
C ALA A 240 -20.38 15.29 1.58
N TYR A 241 -20.05 14.00 1.60
CA TYR A 241 -20.75 13.02 2.42
C TYR A 241 -20.53 13.30 3.92
N ASP A 242 -19.31 13.63 4.35
CA ASP A 242 -19.04 13.98 5.75
C ASP A 242 -19.86 15.19 6.19
N THR A 243 -19.93 16.22 5.33
CA THR A 243 -20.72 17.42 5.59
C THR A 243 -22.20 17.10 5.69
N LEU A 244 -22.72 16.25 4.81
CA LEU A 244 -24.10 15.79 4.83
C LEU A 244 -24.41 14.98 6.10
N ALA A 245 -23.52 14.07 6.49
CA ALA A 245 -23.67 13.26 7.70
C ALA A 245 -23.67 14.12 8.98
N ILE A 246 -22.81 15.14 9.05
CA ILE A 246 -22.82 16.11 10.16
C ILE A 246 -24.08 16.97 10.17
N ARG A 247 -24.57 17.41 8.99
CA ARG A 247 -25.87 18.11 8.90
C ARG A 247 -27.00 17.22 9.41
N TYR A 248 -27.02 15.96 9.00
CA TYR A 248 -28.02 14.99 9.45
C TYR A 248 -27.98 14.78 10.97
N ALA A 249 -26.78 14.71 11.56
CA ALA A 249 -26.62 14.45 12.98
C ALA A 249 -26.83 15.67 13.89
N TYR A 250 -26.52 16.89 13.42
CA TYR A 250 -26.38 18.07 14.29
C TYR A 250 -27.11 19.33 13.83
N ALA A 251 -27.58 19.43 12.59
CA ALA A 251 -28.27 20.63 12.13
C ALA A 251 -29.68 20.72 12.72
N SER A 252 -30.14 21.94 12.98
CA SER A 252 -31.54 22.20 13.36
C SER A 252 -32.38 22.46 12.12
N PRO A 253 -33.62 21.93 12.03
CA PRO A 253 -34.53 22.23 10.94
C PRO A 253 -34.78 23.75 10.81
N PRO A 254 -34.88 24.29 9.59
CA PRO A 254 -35.34 25.65 9.34
C PRO A 254 -36.69 25.95 10.01
N ALA A 255 -36.92 27.21 10.34
CA ALA A 255 -38.17 27.63 10.98
C ALA A 255 -39.37 27.33 10.09
N GLY A 256 -40.31 26.52 10.60
CA GLY A 256 -41.53 26.12 9.89
C GLY A 256 -41.44 24.80 9.12
N GLU A 257 -40.28 24.14 9.13
CA GLU A 257 -40.07 22.78 8.59
C GLU A 257 -40.08 21.75 9.71
N SER A 258 -40.64 20.56 9.47
CA SER A 258 -40.57 19.46 10.44
C SER A 258 -39.19 18.80 10.41
N GLU A 259 -38.76 18.23 11.54
CA GLU A 259 -37.49 17.48 11.59
C GLU A 259 -37.47 16.31 10.61
N GLU A 260 -38.60 15.61 10.47
CA GLU A 260 -38.74 14.50 9.54
C GLU A 260 -38.57 14.94 8.08
N ASP A 261 -39.23 16.03 7.66
CA ASP A 261 -39.11 16.55 6.30
C ASP A 261 -37.66 17.01 6.01
N PHE A 262 -37.04 17.70 6.97
CA PHE A 262 -35.66 18.16 6.86
C PHE A 262 -34.67 16.99 6.69
N LEU A 263 -34.75 15.98 7.56
CA LEU A 263 -33.86 14.82 7.50
C LEU A 263 -34.09 13.97 6.26
N ASN A 264 -35.35 13.76 5.85
CA ASN A 264 -35.68 13.07 4.60
C ASN A 264 -35.15 13.84 3.39
N GLY A 265 -35.21 15.18 3.41
CA GLY A 265 -34.62 16.03 2.39
C GLY A 265 -33.10 15.84 2.24
N LEU A 266 -32.38 15.67 3.35
CA LEU A 266 -30.94 15.34 3.33
C LEU A 266 -30.67 13.95 2.75
N LEU A 267 -31.49 12.95 3.08
CA LEU A 267 -31.34 11.60 2.52
C LEU A 267 -31.61 11.59 1.01
N LEU A 268 -32.62 12.32 0.55
CA LEU A 268 -32.90 12.52 -0.87
C LEU A 268 -31.75 13.27 -1.57
N GLU A 269 -31.19 14.32 -0.93
CA GLU A 269 -30.00 15.02 -1.43
C GLU A 269 -28.84 14.04 -1.65
N ALA A 270 -28.56 13.16 -0.67
CA ALA A 270 -27.50 12.16 -0.80
C ALA A 270 -27.76 11.17 -1.96
N GLN A 271 -29.00 10.68 -2.09
CA GLN A 271 -29.39 9.77 -3.16
C GLN A 271 -29.29 10.42 -4.54
N GLU A 272 -29.77 11.65 -4.71
CA GLU A 272 -29.70 12.41 -5.97
C GLU A 272 -28.26 12.78 -6.36
N ARG A 273 -27.40 13.03 -5.37
CA ARG A 273 -25.97 13.31 -5.57
C ARG A 273 -25.14 12.04 -5.78
N GLY A 274 -25.71 10.87 -5.55
CA GLY A 274 -25.00 9.59 -5.63
C GLY A 274 -23.97 9.38 -4.52
N TRP A 275 -24.11 10.04 -3.36
CA TRP A 275 -23.23 9.79 -2.22
C TRP A 275 -23.70 8.58 -1.44
N ARG A 276 -23.05 7.44 -1.69
CA ARG A 276 -23.42 6.14 -1.15
C ARG A 276 -22.78 5.93 0.22
N PHE A 277 -23.31 4.94 0.93
CA PHE A 277 -22.78 4.51 2.21
C PHE A 277 -22.67 2.99 2.25
N ILE A 278 -21.44 2.48 2.36
CA ILE A 278 -21.12 1.07 2.53
C ILE A 278 -20.01 0.97 3.57
N SER A 279 -20.19 0.16 4.61
CA SER A 279 -19.34 0.17 5.80
C SER A 279 -18.58 -1.15 6.01
N ASN A 280 -17.91 -1.28 7.17
CA ASN A 280 -16.92 -2.33 7.48
C ASN A 280 -17.23 -3.76 7.04
N PRO A 281 -18.46 -4.31 7.23
CA PRO A 281 -18.75 -5.69 6.85
C PRO A 281 -18.55 -5.99 5.36
N ASP A 282 -18.60 -4.93 4.54
CA ASP A 282 -18.73 -5.04 3.10
C ASP A 282 -17.42 -4.82 2.36
N ALA A 283 -16.41 -4.37 3.08
CA ALA A 283 -15.18 -3.90 2.49
C ALA A 283 -14.05 -4.94 2.48
N GLY A 284 -14.25 -6.09 3.16
CA GLY A 284 -13.33 -7.23 3.09
C GLY A 284 -13.48 -8.08 1.82
N ALA A 285 -12.44 -8.90 1.57
CA ALA A 285 -12.21 -9.64 0.34
C ALA A 285 -13.35 -10.57 -0.12
N ASP A 286 -14.07 -11.16 0.84
CA ASP A 286 -15.11 -12.16 0.56
C ASP A 286 -16.49 -11.57 0.24
N ASN A 287 -16.67 -10.27 0.40
CA ASN A 287 -17.93 -9.60 0.10
C ASN A 287 -18.14 -9.45 -1.43
N SER A 288 -19.35 -9.05 -1.85
CA SER A 288 -19.75 -8.92 -3.25
C SER A 288 -19.59 -7.51 -3.84
N TYR A 289 -19.35 -6.47 -3.03
CA TYR A 289 -19.31 -5.09 -3.50
C TYR A 289 -17.89 -4.67 -3.94
N PRO A 290 -17.56 -4.57 -5.24
CA PRO A 290 -16.16 -4.40 -5.67
C PRO A 290 -15.56 -3.05 -5.26
N ASP A 291 -16.33 -1.98 -5.46
CA ASP A 291 -15.92 -0.59 -5.24
C ASP A 291 -15.85 -0.17 -3.77
N ALA A 292 -16.41 -0.99 -2.86
CA ALA A 292 -16.22 -0.84 -1.43
C ALA A 292 -15.09 -1.78 -1.00
N THR A 293 -13.84 -1.37 -1.11
CA THR A 293 -12.66 -2.18 -0.73
C THR A 293 -11.67 -1.29 0.01
N TRP A 294 -10.83 -1.86 0.86
CA TRP A 294 -9.84 -1.07 1.60
C TRP A 294 -8.66 -0.71 0.70
N TRP A 295 -8.05 0.44 0.95
CA TRP A 295 -6.77 0.81 0.34
C TRP A 295 -6.80 0.87 -1.20
N ILE A 296 -7.95 1.23 -1.76
CA ILE A 296 -8.12 1.53 -3.19
C ILE A 296 -8.35 3.02 -3.39
N ASN A 297 -8.15 3.49 -4.62
CA ASN A 297 -8.53 4.83 -5.07
C ASN A 297 -9.31 4.74 -6.38
N GLY A 298 -9.70 5.89 -6.92
CA GLY A 298 -10.33 5.99 -8.23
C GLY A 298 -11.83 5.71 -8.20
N SER A 299 -12.51 6.09 -9.28
CA SER A 299 -13.96 5.90 -9.44
C SER A 299 -14.35 4.50 -9.93
N ASP A 300 -13.41 3.77 -10.52
CA ASP A 300 -13.57 2.38 -10.95
C ASP A 300 -12.35 1.57 -10.52
N VAL A 301 -12.60 0.43 -9.85
CA VAL A 301 -11.53 -0.40 -9.30
C VAL A 301 -10.67 -1.10 -10.34
N LEU A 302 -11.19 -1.33 -11.55
CA LEU A 302 -10.44 -1.98 -12.62
C LEU A 302 -9.52 -0.98 -13.33
N ASP A 303 -9.95 0.29 -13.46
CA ASP A 303 -9.08 1.38 -13.91
C ASP A 303 -7.94 1.62 -12.88
N GLU A 304 -8.26 1.60 -11.59
CA GLU A 304 -7.26 1.73 -10.52
C GLU A 304 -6.27 0.54 -10.53
N PHE A 305 -6.74 -0.67 -10.80
CA PHE A 305 -5.88 -1.84 -10.97
C PHE A 305 -4.83 -1.62 -12.05
N GLU A 306 -5.22 -1.11 -13.22
CA GLU A 306 -4.31 -0.86 -14.33
C GLU A 306 -3.28 0.21 -13.98
N ARG A 307 -3.74 1.32 -13.40
CA ARG A 307 -2.87 2.42 -12.95
C ARG A 307 -1.86 1.96 -11.90
N VAL A 308 -2.29 1.23 -10.88
CA VAL A 308 -1.42 0.69 -9.84
C VAL A 308 -0.44 -0.33 -10.42
N SER A 309 -0.86 -1.13 -11.40
CA SER A 309 0.01 -2.08 -12.09
C SER A 309 1.12 -1.38 -12.88
N GLU A 310 0.82 -0.27 -13.55
CA GLU A 310 1.80 0.56 -14.24
C GLU A 310 2.80 1.20 -13.27
N VAL A 311 2.30 1.84 -12.20
CA VAL A 311 3.13 2.45 -11.17
C VAL A 311 4.03 1.41 -10.50
N ARG A 312 3.49 0.23 -10.18
CA ARG A 312 4.27 -0.89 -9.63
C ARG A 312 5.40 -1.31 -10.55
N ARG A 313 5.12 -1.49 -11.85
CA ARG A 313 6.15 -1.88 -12.81
C ARG A 313 7.27 -0.84 -12.84
N PHE A 314 6.92 0.44 -12.93
CA PHE A 314 7.89 1.53 -12.87
C PHE A 314 8.72 1.51 -11.57
N MET A 315 8.09 1.29 -10.41
CA MET A 315 8.78 1.22 -9.12
C MET A 315 9.73 0.02 -9.04
N ILE A 316 9.36 -1.14 -9.58
CA ILE A 316 10.23 -2.33 -9.62
C ILE A 316 11.41 -2.10 -10.57
N ASP A 317 11.16 -1.57 -11.77
CA ASP A 317 12.19 -1.33 -12.79
C ASP A 317 13.19 -0.25 -12.35
N SER A 318 12.74 0.70 -11.53
CA SER A 318 13.56 1.80 -10.99
C SER A 318 14.16 1.49 -9.61
N PHE A 319 13.93 0.30 -9.05
CA PHE A 319 14.37 -0.04 -7.70
C PHE A 319 15.88 -0.26 -7.64
N ASP A 320 16.58 0.57 -6.85
CA ASP A 320 18.02 0.51 -6.65
C ASP A 320 18.43 0.89 -5.21
N GLU A 321 19.74 0.99 -4.97
CA GLU A 321 20.31 1.30 -3.64
C GLU A 321 19.84 2.63 -3.06
N ARG A 322 19.31 3.56 -3.87
CA ARG A 322 18.78 4.84 -3.40
C ARG A 322 17.55 4.68 -2.52
N ALA A 323 16.95 3.49 -2.46
CA ALA A 323 15.88 3.19 -1.52
C ALA A 323 16.34 3.08 -0.05
N ILE A 324 17.64 3.18 0.22
CA ILE A 324 18.24 3.29 1.56
C ILE A 324 19.22 4.47 1.60
N GLU A 325 19.46 5.03 2.79
CA GLU A 325 20.41 6.14 2.94
C GLU A 325 21.86 5.65 2.86
N PRO A 326 22.83 6.50 2.43
CA PRO A 326 24.24 6.19 2.52
C PRO A 326 24.65 5.77 3.94
N GLY A 327 25.27 4.60 4.08
CA GLY A 327 25.67 4.03 5.37
C GLY A 327 24.63 3.10 6.00
N GLU A 328 23.41 3.02 5.45
CA GLU A 328 22.47 1.97 5.84
C GLU A 328 22.91 0.58 5.33
N PRO A 329 22.65 -0.50 6.09
CA PRO A 329 22.92 -1.84 5.60
C PRO A 329 22.05 -2.22 4.40
N MET A 330 22.67 -2.80 3.37
CA MET A 330 22.00 -3.29 2.15
C MET A 330 20.80 -4.21 2.40
N HIS A 331 20.77 -4.96 3.50
CA HIS A 331 19.65 -5.85 3.80
C HIS A 331 18.31 -5.11 4.01
N LYS A 332 18.35 -3.81 4.35
CA LYS A 332 17.16 -2.97 4.47
C LYS A 332 16.42 -2.86 3.14
N LEU A 333 17.10 -2.99 1.99
CA LEU A 333 16.45 -3.01 0.68
C LEU A 333 15.40 -4.11 0.57
N ARG A 334 15.56 -5.26 1.25
CA ARG A 334 14.51 -6.30 1.30
C ARG A 334 13.23 -5.82 1.98
N GLU A 335 13.36 -4.99 3.01
CA GLU A 335 12.23 -4.44 3.75
C GLU A 335 11.54 -3.33 2.94
N ARG A 336 12.31 -2.53 2.19
CA ARG A 336 11.81 -1.48 1.29
C ARG A 336 11.17 -2.03 0.01
N PHE A 337 11.68 -3.16 -0.50
CA PHE A 337 11.17 -3.77 -1.72
C PHE A 337 9.80 -4.44 -1.52
N ALA A 338 9.50 -4.93 -0.32
CA ALA A 338 8.24 -5.61 -0.04
C ALA A 338 6.97 -4.79 -0.34
N PRO A 339 6.82 -3.55 0.15
CA PRO A 339 5.66 -2.73 -0.19
C PRO A 339 5.62 -2.32 -1.68
N VAL A 340 6.76 -2.25 -2.37
CA VAL A 340 6.79 -2.04 -3.83
C VAL A 340 6.24 -3.26 -4.56
N TYR A 341 6.72 -4.45 -4.23
CA TYR A 341 6.30 -5.68 -4.90
C TYR A 341 4.83 -6.04 -4.64
N PHE A 342 4.27 -5.67 -3.47
CA PHE A 342 2.88 -5.95 -3.08
C PHE A 342 1.94 -4.75 -3.16
N SER A 343 2.32 -3.65 -3.83
CA SER A 343 1.50 -2.43 -3.89
C SER A 343 0.12 -2.63 -4.55
N HIS A 344 -0.05 -3.68 -5.35
CA HIS A 344 -1.28 -4.03 -6.06
C HIS A 344 -2.32 -4.77 -5.22
N ARG A 345 -2.01 -5.12 -3.96
CA ARG A 345 -2.78 -6.13 -3.21
C ARG A 345 -4.27 -5.77 -3.09
N ALA A 346 -4.54 -4.53 -2.73
CA ALA A 346 -5.89 -4.00 -2.59
C ALA A 346 -6.67 -3.97 -3.91
N THR A 347 -6.02 -3.65 -5.02
CA THR A 347 -6.68 -3.63 -6.34
C THR A 347 -6.98 -5.05 -6.83
N TYR A 348 -6.15 -6.04 -6.47
CA TYR A 348 -6.44 -7.45 -6.76
C TYR A 348 -7.67 -7.92 -5.99
N GLU A 349 -7.77 -7.57 -4.71
CA GLU A 349 -8.95 -7.86 -3.89
C GLU A 349 -10.24 -7.27 -4.51
N ALA A 350 -10.22 -6.00 -4.91
CA ALA A 350 -11.35 -5.36 -5.57
C ALA A 350 -11.73 -6.01 -6.91
N ALA A 351 -10.74 -6.33 -7.75
CA ALA A 351 -10.97 -7.04 -9.01
C ALA A 351 -11.55 -8.46 -8.78
N ILE A 352 -11.08 -9.18 -7.76
CA ILE A 352 -11.61 -10.49 -7.36
C ILE A 352 -13.07 -10.38 -6.93
N LYS A 353 -13.46 -9.34 -6.17
CA LYS A 353 -14.85 -9.10 -5.74
C LYS A 353 -15.80 -8.85 -6.91
N THR A 354 -15.28 -8.37 -8.05
CA THR A 354 -16.05 -8.19 -9.29
C THR A 354 -16.59 -9.54 -9.79
N ILE A 355 -15.83 -10.63 -9.64
CA ILE A 355 -16.28 -11.99 -10.02
C ILE A 355 -17.28 -12.50 -8.99
N GLY A 356 -18.53 -12.72 -9.42
CA GLY A 356 -19.63 -12.98 -8.48
C GLY A 356 -19.97 -11.74 -7.64
N GLY A 357 -19.74 -10.54 -8.21
CA GLY A 357 -20.02 -9.26 -7.59
C GLY A 357 -21.47 -8.83 -7.70
N MET A 358 -21.93 -8.14 -6.67
CA MET A 358 -23.26 -7.53 -6.57
C MET A 358 -23.13 -6.29 -5.70
N GLU A 359 -23.54 -5.17 -6.28
CA GLU A 359 -23.68 -3.89 -5.58
C GLU A 359 -25.04 -3.84 -4.89
N TYR A 360 -25.14 -3.11 -3.78
CA TYR A 360 -26.39 -2.96 -3.06
C TYR A 360 -26.46 -1.69 -2.24
N THR A 361 -27.66 -1.30 -1.86
CA THR A 361 -27.89 -0.22 -0.90
C THR A 361 -28.43 -0.80 0.41
N TYR A 362 -28.26 -0.10 1.53
CA TYR A 362 -29.02 -0.39 2.76
C TYR A 362 -30.45 0.15 2.62
N GLY A 363 -31.12 -0.21 1.51
CA GLY A 363 -32.35 0.41 1.05
C GLY A 363 -33.51 0.19 2.01
N VAL A 364 -34.31 1.24 2.17
CA VAL A 364 -35.58 1.25 2.89
C VAL A 364 -36.73 1.17 1.89
N ARG A 365 -37.85 0.58 2.31
CA ARG A 365 -39.06 0.51 1.47
C ARG A 365 -39.50 1.91 1.07
N GLY A 366 -39.45 2.21 -0.23
CA GLY A 366 -39.84 3.51 -0.78
C GLY A 366 -38.67 4.29 -1.37
N ASP A 367 -37.43 3.83 -1.18
CA ASP A 367 -36.25 4.44 -1.79
C ASP A 367 -36.28 4.36 -3.33
N ILE A 368 -35.65 5.36 -3.96
CA ILE A 368 -35.58 5.50 -5.42
C ILE A 368 -34.43 4.71 -6.05
N LEU A 369 -33.46 4.28 -5.25
CA LEU A 369 -32.28 3.54 -5.72
C LEU A 369 -32.56 2.02 -5.72
N PRO A 370 -31.97 1.26 -6.66
CA PRO A 370 -32.02 -0.19 -6.61
C PRO A 370 -31.42 -0.72 -5.30
N VAL A 371 -32.05 -1.75 -4.71
CA VAL A 371 -31.54 -2.40 -3.49
C VAL A 371 -30.35 -3.29 -3.80
N THR A 372 -30.36 -3.96 -4.94
CA THR A 372 -29.28 -4.85 -5.38
C THR A 372 -29.14 -4.79 -6.89
N GLU A 373 -27.91 -4.80 -7.38
CA GLU A 373 -27.58 -4.82 -8.80
C GLU A 373 -26.41 -5.78 -9.03
N LEU A 374 -26.56 -6.69 -9.99
CA LEU A 374 -25.47 -7.60 -10.36
C LEU A 374 -24.44 -6.82 -11.16
N VAL A 375 -23.17 -7.06 -10.89
CA VAL A 375 -22.10 -6.49 -11.71
C VAL A 375 -22.23 -6.99 -13.14
N SER A 376 -22.09 -6.09 -14.13
CA SER A 376 -22.30 -6.43 -15.54
C SER A 376 -21.31 -7.49 -16.04
N ALA A 377 -21.76 -8.32 -16.99
CA ALA A 377 -20.92 -9.39 -17.52
C ALA A 377 -19.64 -8.87 -18.20
N ASP A 378 -19.66 -7.68 -18.79
CA ASP A 378 -18.48 -7.06 -19.38
C ASP A 378 -17.45 -6.65 -18.32
N ARG A 379 -17.92 -6.08 -17.19
CA ARG A 379 -17.05 -5.75 -16.04
C ARG A 379 -16.45 -7.01 -15.41
N VAL A 380 -17.23 -8.10 -15.30
CA VAL A 380 -16.74 -9.41 -14.84
C VAL A 380 -15.65 -9.96 -15.78
N ARG A 381 -15.88 -9.94 -17.10
CA ARG A 381 -14.90 -10.44 -18.07
C ARG A 381 -13.61 -9.62 -18.07
N ARG A 382 -13.72 -8.29 -17.99
CA ARG A 382 -12.55 -7.40 -17.83
C ARG A 382 -11.76 -7.72 -16.56
N ALA A 383 -12.43 -7.96 -15.43
CA ALA A 383 -11.75 -8.37 -14.20
C ALA A 383 -11.02 -9.72 -14.37
N MET A 384 -11.64 -10.69 -15.05
CA MET A 384 -10.99 -11.97 -15.37
C MET A 384 -9.77 -11.78 -16.29
N ASP A 385 -9.83 -10.86 -17.26
CA ASP A 385 -8.70 -10.50 -18.13
C ASP A 385 -7.53 -9.92 -17.32
N LEU A 386 -7.80 -8.93 -16.46
CA LEU A 386 -6.79 -8.26 -15.64
C LEU A 386 -6.15 -9.21 -14.61
N LEU A 387 -6.95 -10.05 -13.95
CA LEU A 387 -6.44 -11.04 -13.00
C LEU A 387 -5.63 -12.13 -13.72
N SER A 388 -6.01 -12.50 -14.94
CA SER A 388 -5.20 -13.39 -15.76
C SER A 388 -3.86 -12.74 -16.10
N GLU A 389 -3.85 -11.50 -16.59
CA GLU A 389 -2.61 -10.78 -16.90
C GLU A 389 -1.71 -10.62 -15.67
N ALA A 390 -2.24 -10.33 -14.48
CA ALA A 390 -1.47 -10.26 -13.24
C ALA A 390 -0.78 -11.58 -12.84
N LEU A 391 -1.29 -12.73 -13.32
CA LEU A 391 -0.64 -14.02 -13.13
C LEU A 391 0.39 -14.33 -14.24
N ALA A 392 0.57 -13.47 -15.24
CA ALA A 392 1.56 -13.68 -16.29
C ALA A 392 2.99 -13.63 -15.68
N PRO A 393 3.93 -14.46 -16.18
CA PRO A 393 5.28 -14.52 -15.61
C PRO A 393 5.98 -13.16 -15.54
N GLY A 394 5.79 -12.30 -16.55
CA GLY A 394 6.35 -10.95 -16.56
C GLY A 394 5.82 -10.02 -15.47
N GLN A 395 4.60 -10.24 -14.95
CA GLN A 395 4.06 -9.45 -13.82
C GLN A 395 4.56 -9.95 -12.45
N LEU A 396 4.90 -11.24 -12.38
CA LEU A 396 5.39 -11.92 -11.17
C LEU A 396 6.93 -11.88 -11.06
N ALA A 397 7.64 -11.64 -12.16
CA ALA A 397 9.09 -11.63 -12.18
C ALA A 397 9.66 -10.45 -11.37
N ILE A 398 10.80 -10.69 -10.73
CA ILE A 398 11.62 -9.66 -10.11
C ILE A 398 12.89 -9.56 -10.97
N PRO A 399 13.26 -8.38 -11.49
CA PRO A 399 14.44 -8.21 -12.32
C PRO A 399 15.73 -8.66 -11.62
N GLU A 400 16.67 -9.23 -12.37
CA GLU A 400 17.97 -9.67 -11.84
C GLU A 400 18.75 -8.50 -11.19
N SER A 401 18.62 -7.28 -11.74
CA SER A 401 19.21 -6.07 -11.15
C SER A 401 18.73 -5.83 -9.71
N VAL A 402 17.48 -6.12 -9.43
CA VAL A 402 16.89 -6.01 -8.09
C VAL A 402 17.34 -7.20 -7.22
N LEU A 403 17.25 -8.43 -7.73
CA LEU A 403 17.63 -9.63 -6.97
C LEU A 403 19.07 -9.58 -6.45
N GLN A 404 20.00 -9.01 -7.22
CA GLN A 404 21.41 -8.87 -6.84
C GLN A 404 21.63 -7.95 -5.63
N ILE A 405 20.83 -6.89 -5.48
CA ILE A 405 20.99 -5.92 -4.38
C ILE A 405 20.19 -6.32 -3.12
N LEU A 406 19.29 -7.30 -3.21
CA LEU A 406 18.51 -7.80 -2.08
C LEU A 406 19.36 -8.71 -1.17
N ALA A 407 20.27 -8.11 -0.41
CA ALA A 407 21.21 -8.81 0.48
C ALA A 407 20.55 -9.47 1.71
N PRO A 408 21.06 -10.62 2.20
CA PRO A 408 20.62 -11.20 3.46
C PRO A 408 20.89 -10.28 4.64
N ARG A 409 20.13 -10.49 5.72
CA ARG A 409 20.27 -9.73 6.97
C ARG A 409 21.72 -9.76 7.47
N SER A 410 22.24 -8.58 7.80
CA SER A 410 23.57 -8.43 8.38
C SER A 410 23.62 -8.97 9.81
N PHE A 411 24.76 -9.55 10.20
CA PHE A 411 24.99 -10.05 11.56
C PHE A 411 24.80 -8.94 12.61
N GLY A 412 24.21 -9.26 13.76
CA GLY A 412 23.99 -8.32 14.87
C GLY A 412 22.69 -7.51 14.80
N TRP A 413 21.95 -7.55 13.68
CA TRP A 413 20.64 -6.90 13.56
C TRP A 413 19.53 -7.83 14.06
N VAL A 414 18.83 -7.42 15.13
CA VAL A 414 17.69 -8.16 15.72
C VAL A 414 16.42 -7.87 14.91
N THR A 415 15.52 -8.85 14.80
CA THR A 415 14.21 -8.72 14.17
C THR A 415 13.38 -7.61 14.82
N GLY A 416 13.05 -6.57 14.07
CA GLY A 416 12.05 -5.55 14.46
C GLY A 416 10.85 -5.46 13.50
N GLY A 417 10.96 -5.94 12.27
CA GLY A 417 9.93 -5.79 11.24
C GLY A 417 9.34 -7.12 10.76
N PRO A 418 8.13 -7.11 10.17
CA PRO A 418 7.54 -8.26 9.52
C PRO A 418 8.38 -8.67 8.30
N ALA A 419 9.32 -9.58 8.51
CA ALA A 419 10.13 -10.13 7.42
C ALA A 419 9.32 -11.17 6.64
N TRP A 420 9.47 -11.15 5.31
CA TRP A 420 9.07 -12.25 4.44
C TRP A 420 9.57 -13.59 4.99
N SER A 421 8.70 -14.58 5.10
CA SER A 421 9.17 -15.94 5.37
C SER A 421 9.90 -16.42 4.12
N ASN A 422 11.15 -16.85 4.30
CA ASN A 422 12.06 -17.14 3.21
C ASN A 422 12.39 -18.64 3.19
N ARG A 423 12.12 -19.32 2.06
CA ARG A 423 12.46 -20.74 1.87
C ARG A 423 13.84 -20.95 1.23
N ALA A 424 14.38 -19.92 0.59
CA ALA A 424 15.67 -19.94 -0.09
C ALA A 424 16.87 -19.68 0.85
N GLY A 425 16.65 -19.63 2.17
CA GLY A 425 17.71 -19.42 3.16
C GLY A 425 18.25 -17.99 3.10
N PRO A 426 19.55 -17.76 2.87
CA PRO A 426 20.09 -16.40 2.77
C PRO A 426 19.73 -15.72 1.44
N ALA A 427 19.48 -16.46 0.36
CA ALA A 427 19.05 -15.88 -0.91
C ALA A 427 17.63 -15.30 -0.81
N PHE A 428 17.28 -14.38 -1.70
CA PHE A 428 15.90 -13.90 -1.81
C PHE A 428 14.99 -15.02 -2.36
N ASP A 429 13.74 -15.11 -1.89
CA ASP A 429 12.78 -16.14 -2.34
C ASP A 429 11.75 -15.56 -3.31
N GLN A 430 12.19 -15.28 -4.54
CA GLN A 430 11.33 -14.74 -5.60
C GLN A 430 10.20 -15.69 -6.02
N ILE A 431 10.44 -17.00 -5.96
CA ILE A 431 9.43 -18.02 -6.25
C ILE A 431 8.35 -18.01 -5.17
N GLY A 432 8.74 -17.86 -3.91
CA GLY A 432 7.83 -17.68 -2.80
C GLY A 432 7.00 -16.40 -2.92
N ALA A 433 7.61 -15.27 -3.30
CA ALA A 433 6.91 -14.00 -3.52
C ALA A 433 5.86 -14.11 -4.63
N ALA A 434 6.22 -14.72 -5.77
CA ALA A 434 5.28 -15.03 -6.85
C ALA A 434 4.15 -15.97 -6.41
N THR A 435 4.47 -16.97 -5.58
CA THR A 435 3.49 -17.90 -5.01
C THR A 435 2.47 -17.16 -4.14
N THR A 436 2.91 -16.21 -3.31
CA THR A 436 2.02 -15.39 -2.49
C THR A 436 1.01 -14.61 -3.33
N VAL A 437 1.47 -13.93 -4.39
CA VAL A 437 0.59 -13.19 -5.30
C VAL A 437 -0.38 -14.12 -6.02
N ALA A 438 0.12 -15.23 -6.56
CA ALA A 438 -0.72 -16.19 -7.28
C ALA A 438 -1.78 -16.82 -6.37
N SER A 439 -1.42 -17.22 -5.15
CA SER A 439 -2.36 -17.80 -4.19
C SER A 439 -3.42 -16.81 -3.74
N GLU A 440 -3.08 -15.53 -3.60
CA GLU A 440 -4.06 -14.49 -3.30
C GLU A 440 -5.09 -14.32 -4.41
N ILE A 441 -4.64 -14.22 -5.67
CA ILE A 441 -5.53 -14.09 -6.82
C ILE A 441 -6.40 -15.34 -6.97
N VAL A 442 -5.78 -16.51 -7.12
CA VAL A 442 -6.49 -17.74 -7.45
C VAL A 442 -7.36 -18.20 -6.28
N GLY A 443 -6.84 -18.14 -5.05
CA GLY A 443 -7.60 -18.48 -3.85
C GLY A 443 -8.77 -17.51 -3.62
N GLY A 444 -8.55 -16.22 -3.92
CA GLY A 444 -9.62 -15.22 -3.93
C GLY A 444 -10.68 -15.55 -4.97
N VAL A 445 -10.35 -15.80 -6.23
CA VAL A 445 -11.36 -16.16 -7.26
C VAL A 445 -12.13 -17.43 -6.86
N LEU A 446 -11.46 -18.41 -6.26
CA LEU A 446 -12.03 -19.71 -5.90
C LEU A 446 -12.60 -19.79 -4.47
N ALA A 447 -12.71 -18.68 -3.73
CA ALA A 447 -13.23 -18.80 -2.36
C ALA A 447 -14.70 -19.27 -2.35
N PRO A 448 -15.09 -20.16 -1.40
CA PRO A 448 -16.37 -20.88 -1.45
C PRO A 448 -17.62 -19.99 -1.58
N SER A 449 -17.65 -18.87 -0.85
CA SER A 449 -18.78 -17.93 -0.85
C SER A 449 -18.96 -17.27 -2.22
N ARG A 450 -17.87 -16.96 -2.92
CA ARG A 450 -17.87 -16.33 -4.23
C ARG A 450 -18.20 -17.31 -5.32
N THR A 451 -17.67 -18.53 -5.27
CA THR A 451 -18.07 -19.58 -6.21
C THR A 451 -19.56 -19.90 -6.11
N ALA A 452 -20.13 -19.85 -4.88
CA ALA A 452 -21.57 -19.95 -4.69
C ALA A 452 -22.34 -18.79 -5.33
N ARG A 453 -21.82 -17.54 -5.21
CA ARG A 453 -22.40 -16.37 -5.89
C ARG A 453 -22.32 -16.48 -7.40
N VAL A 454 -21.20 -16.90 -7.97
CA VAL A 454 -21.04 -17.08 -9.43
C VAL A 454 -22.12 -18.04 -9.96
N VAL A 455 -22.30 -19.19 -9.31
CA VAL A 455 -23.36 -20.16 -9.67
C VAL A 455 -24.75 -19.51 -9.56
N ALA A 456 -25.05 -18.85 -8.44
CA ALA A 456 -26.35 -18.23 -8.21
C ALA A 456 -26.65 -17.10 -9.20
N PHE A 457 -25.65 -16.31 -9.57
CA PHE A 457 -25.81 -15.15 -10.45
C PHE A 457 -25.91 -15.57 -11.90
N HIS A 458 -25.13 -16.55 -12.36
CA HIS A 458 -25.31 -17.15 -13.69
C HIS A 458 -26.71 -17.78 -13.85
N ALA A 459 -27.25 -18.42 -12.81
CA ALA A 459 -28.60 -18.96 -12.84
C ALA A 459 -29.70 -17.88 -12.96
N ARG A 460 -29.43 -16.66 -12.47
CA ARG A 460 -30.32 -15.50 -12.58
C ARG A 460 -30.18 -14.80 -13.94
N ASP A 461 -28.96 -14.72 -14.46
CA ASP A 461 -28.61 -14.09 -15.73
C ASP A 461 -27.52 -14.91 -16.46
N PRO A 462 -27.90 -15.73 -17.46
CA PRO A 462 -26.96 -16.55 -18.21
C PRO A 462 -25.93 -15.78 -19.05
N VAL A 463 -26.04 -14.45 -19.17
CA VAL A 463 -25.01 -13.61 -19.81
C VAL A 463 -23.76 -13.50 -18.94
N LEU A 464 -23.90 -13.62 -17.61
CA LEU A 464 -22.78 -13.75 -16.68
C LEU A 464 -22.07 -15.09 -16.88
N PRO A 465 -20.75 -15.19 -16.64
CA PRO A 465 -20.02 -16.45 -16.82
C PRO A 465 -20.48 -17.53 -15.84
N SER A 466 -20.48 -18.79 -16.30
CA SER A 466 -20.69 -19.93 -15.41
C SER A 466 -19.43 -20.18 -14.57
N LEU A 467 -19.54 -20.96 -13.49
CA LEU A 467 -18.37 -21.29 -12.68
C LEU A 467 -17.36 -22.16 -13.45
N GLU A 468 -17.81 -23.02 -14.36
CA GLU A 468 -16.97 -23.79 -15.26
C GLU A 468 -16.23 -22.90 -16.26
N GLU A 469 -16.82 -21.80 -16.72
CA GLU A 469 -16.12 -20.80 -17.53
C GLU A 469 -14.99 -20.14 -16.74
N VAL A 470 -15.25 -19.72 -15.50
CA VAL A 470 -14.25 -19.12 -14.60
C VAL A 470 -13.11 -20.10 -14.29
N VAL A 471 -13.43 -21.32 -13.85
CA VAL A 471 -12.45 -22.37 -13.54
C VAL A 471 -11.69 -22.81 -14.78
N GLY A 472 -12.40 -22.99 -15.90
CA GLY A 472 -11.83 -23.43 -17.17
C GLY A 472 -10.79 -22.45 -17.67
N ARG A 473 -11.11 -21.15 -17.59
CA ARG A 473 -10.19 -20.07 -17.93
C ARG A 473 -8.95 -20.05 -17.03
N LEU A 474 -9.09 -20.18 -15.71
CA LEU A 474 -7.92 -20.25 -14.80
C LEU A 474 -6.96 -21.38 -15.18
N VAL A 475 -7.51 -22.56 -15.51
CA VAL A 475 -6.71 -23.72 -15.94
C VAL A 475 -6.12 -23.49 -17.33
N ASP A 476 -6.89 -22.97 -18.29
CA ASP A 476 -6.38 -22.74 -19.64
C ASP A 476 -5.29 -21.68 -19.68
N ASP A 477 -5.46 -20.58 -18.94
CA ASP A 477 -4.47 -19.51 -18.89
C ASP A 477 -3.19 -19.98 -18.16
N ALA A 478 -3.31 -20.76 -17.08
CA ALA A 478 -2.14 -21.26 -16.35
C ALA A 478 -1.31 -22.30 -17.14
N TRP A 479 -1.93 -23.10 -18.01
CA TRP A 479 -1.25 -24.09 -18.85
C TRP A 479 -0.98 -23.63 -20.28
N GLY A 480 -1.60 -22.54 -20.72
CA GLY A 480 -1.46 -21.96 -22.06
C GLY A 480 -0.39 -20.87 -22.18
N ARG A 481 0.19 -20.43 -21.06
CA ARG A 481 1.24 -19.40 -21.07
C ARG A 481 2.59 -19.94 -21.48
N GLU A 482 3.18 -19.25 -22.45
CA GLU A 482 4.60 -19.38 -22.79
C GLU A 482 5.43 -18.45 -21.89
N ALA A 483 6.67 -18.85 -21.64
CA ALA A 483 7.61 -18.08 -20.86
C ALA A 483 9.01 -18.19 -21.44
N GLY A 484 9.81 -17.14 -21.29
CA GLY A 484 11.23 -17.22 -21.55
C GLY A 484 11.92 -18.18 -20.55
N PRO A 485 13.15 -18.65 -20.84
CA PRO A 485 13.84 -19.62 -20.00
C PRO A 485 14.01 -19.19 -18.52
N SER A 486 14.11 -17.88 -18.24
CA SER A 486 14.20 -17.34 -16.88
C SER A 486 12.91 -17.44 -16.07
N ASP A 487 11.76 -17.55 -16.76
CA ASP A 487 10.44 -17.33 -16.17
C ASP A 487 9.61 -18.61 -16.12
N GLU A 488 10.09 -19.72 -16.68
CA GLU A 488 9.40 -21.02 -16.66
C GLU A 488 9.07 -21.49 -15.23
N ALA A 489 9.89 -21.11 -14.25
CA ALA A 489 9.61 -21.40 -12.84
C ALA A 489 8.34 -20.71 -12.34
N LEU A 490 8.05 -19.49 -12.83
CA LEU A 490 6.86 -18.72 -12.47
C LEU A 490 5.61 -19.32 -13.11
N VAL A 491 5.70 -19.84 -14.34
CA VAL A 491 4.59 -20.61 -14.96
C VAL A 491 4.21 -21.79 -14.07
N ARG A 492 5.21 -22.57 -13.62
CA ARG A 492 4.98 -23.71 -12.73
C ARG A 492 4.42 -23.31 -11.37
N VAL A 493 4.77 -22.13 -10.86
CA VAL A 493 4.16 -21.57 -9.63
C VAL A 493 2.66 -21.41 -9.83
N VAL A 494 2.24 -20.73 -10.90
CA VAL A 494 0.81 -20.49 -11.18
C VAL A 494 0.07 -21.81 -11.39
N GLN A 495 0.63 -22.75 -12.16
CA GLN A 495 0.06 -24.09 -12.35
C GLN A 495 -0.13 -24.84 -11.03
N ASN A 496 0.88 -24.84 -10.15
CA ASN A 496 0.77 -25.46 -8.84
C ASN A 496 -0.32 -24.80 -7.99
N VAL A 497 -0.37 -23.47 -7.96
CA VAL A 497 -1.37 -22.73 -7.18
C VAL A 497 -2.78 -23.05 -7.68
N VAL A 498 -3.02 -23.03 -9.00
CA VAL A 498 -4.34 -23.38 -9.55
C VAL A 498 -4.77 -24.78 -9.14
N VAL A 499 -3.88 -25.77 -9.21
CA VAL A 499 -4.20 -27.14 -8.75
C VAL A 499 -4.46 -27.17 -7.24
N ASP A 500 -3.61 -26.54 -6.44
CA ASP A 500 -3.71 -26.58 -4.98
C ASP A 500 -5.01 -25.90 -4.49
N GLU A 501 -5.42 -24.77 -5.09
CA GLU A 501 -6.69 -24.10 -4.75
C GLU A 501 -7.92 -24.88 -5.24
N LEU A 502 -7.86 -25.53 -6.40
CA LEU A 502 -8.94 -26.40 -6.87
C LEU A 502 -9.10 -27.64 -5.99
N LEU A 503 -7.99 -28.24 -5.54
CA LEU A 503 -8.02 -29.34 -4.56
C LEU A 503 -8.65 -28.88 -3.24
N ALA A 504 -8.28 -27.70 -2.75
CA ALA A 504 -8.84 -27.13 -1.54
C ALA A 504 -10.36 -26.88 -1.67
N LEU A 505 -10.81 -26.26 -2.76
CA LEU A 505 -12.22 -26.00 -3.01
C LEU A 505 -13.04 -27.30 -3.15
N ALA A 506 -12.52 -28.30 -3.86
CA ALA A 506 -13.19 -29.59 -4.03
C ALA A 506 -13.32 -30.35 -2.69
N ALA A 507 -12.34 -30.19 -1.79
CA ALA A 507 -12.34 -30.79 -0.45
C ALA A 507 -13.14 -30.02 0.61
N ASP A 508 -13.50 -28.76 0.36
CA ASP A 508 -14.12 -27.90 1.37
C ASP A 508 -15.57 -28.33 1.66
N GLY A 509 -15.84 -28.69 2.93
CA GLY A 509 -17.17 -29.05 3.39
C GLY A 509 -18.16 -27.89 3.46
N ASN A 510 -17.68 -26.64 3.42
CA ASN A 510 -18.52 -25.44 3.37
C ASN A 510 -18.81 -24.97 1.94
N ALA A 511 -18.10 -25.49 0.93
CA ALA A 511 -18.37 -25.19 -0.46
C ALA A 511 -19.66 -25.89 -0.94
N THR A 512 -20.38 -25.25 -1.86
CA THR A 512 -21.59 -25.84 -2.46
C THR A 512 -21.24 -27.06 -3.32
N THR A 513 -22.21 -27.92 -3.57
CA THR A 513 -22.05 -29.09 -4.44
C THR A 513 -21.58 -28.66 -5.83
N GLU A 514 -22.14 -27.58 -6.36
CA GLU A 514 -21.81 -27.01 -7.67
C GLU A 514 -20.37 -26.47 -7.68
N ALA A 515 -19.93 -25.80 -6.61
CA ALA A 515 -18.56 -25.31 -6.50
C ALA A 515 -17.54 -26.45 -6.48
N ARG A 516 -17.83 -27.50 -5.70
CA ARG A 516 -16.98 -28.70 -5.63
C ARG A 516 -16.96 -29.45 -6.96
N ALA A 517 -18.10 -29.56 -7.63
CA ALA A 517 -18.19 -30.20 -8.94
C ALA A 517 -17.40 -29.43 -10.02
N ALA A 518 -17.50 -28.10 -10.04
CA ALA A 518 -16.71 -27.27 -10.95
C ALA A 518 -15.21 -27.37 -10.67
N ALA A 519 -14.81 -27.42 -9.38
CA ALA A 519 -13.43 -27.64 -8.98
C ALA A 519 -12.89 -29.00 -9.46
N GLU A 520 -13.65 -30.09 -9.25
CA GLU A 520 -13.30 -31.43 -9.74
C GLU A 520 -13.23 -31.48 -11.28
N TRP A 521 -14.12 -30.77 -11.98
CA TRP A 521 -14.06 -30.63 -13.43
C TRP A 521 -12.78 -29.89 -13.86
N GLY A 522 -12.41 -28.82 -13.16
CA GLY A 522 -11.14 -28.10 -13.36
C GLY A 522 -9.92 -28.98 -13.13
N LEU A 523 -9.92 -29.79 -12.07
CA LEU A 523 -8.84 -30.75 -11.78
C LEU A 523 -8.69 -31.78 -12.92
N ARG A 524 -9.78 -32.30 -13.48
CA ARG A 524 -9.72 -33.20 -14.65
C ARG A 524 -9.15 -32.51 -15.89
N ARG A 525 -9.45 -31.23 -16.07
CA ARG A 525 -8.87 -30.41 -17.14
C ARG A 525 -7.37 -30.21 -16.95
N ALA A 526 -6.94 -29.84 -15.74
CA ALA A 526 -5.52 -29.68 -15.40
C ALA A 526 -4.76 -31.01 -15.51
N LEU A 527 -5.38 -32.13 -15.13
CA LEU A 527 -4.83 -33.48 -15.28
C LEU A 527 -4.55 -33.82 -16.75
N ALA A 528 -5.47 -33.49 -17.67
CA ALA A 528 -5.25 -33.69 -19.10
C ALA A 528 -4.05 -32.87 -19.62
N ARG A 529 -4.00 -31.56 -19.27
CA ARG A 529 -2.89 -30.67 -19.67
C ARG A 529 -1.54 -31.14 -19.11
N ALA A 530 -1.51 -31.56 -17.84
CA ALA A 530 -0.29 -32.06 -17.22
C ALA A 530 0.12 -33.44 -17.78
N GLY A 531 -0.84 -34.29 -18.14
CA GLY A 531 -0.58 -35.59 -18.76
C GLY A 531 0.20 -35.47 -20.08
N ASP A 532 -0.18 -34.51 -20.92
CA ASP A 532 0.52 -34.23 -22.19
C ASP A 532 1.99 -33.82 -21.95
N LEU A 533 2.23 -32.99 -20.92
CA LEU A 533 3.55 -32.48 -20.55
C LEU A 533 4.43 -33.47 -19.76
N ALA A 534 3.83 -34.49 -19.16
CA ALA A 534 4.56 -35.50 -18.38
C ALA A 534 5.29 -36.53 -19.26
N SER A 535 5.10 -36.49 -20.58
CA SER A 535 5.77 -37.37 -21.54
C SER A 535 7.10 -36.78 -22.02
N GLU A 536 8.04 -37.63 -22.46
CA GLU A 536 9.33 -37.19 -23.03
C GLU A 536 9.16 -36.43 -24.36
N ALA A 537 8.06 -36.66 -25.08
CA ALA A 537 7.72 -36.02 -26.34
C ALA A 537 6.49 -35.11 -26.15
N GLY A 538 6.72 -33.81 -26.03
CA GLY A 538 5.67 -32.81 -25.87
C GLY A 538 4.81 -32.60 -27.12
N PRO A 539 3.79 -31.73 -27.02
CA PRO A 539 2.95 -31.36 -28.16
C PRO A 539 3.81 -30.89 -29.34
N GLY A 540 3.60 -31.44 -30.54
CA GLY A 540 4.38 -31.06 -31.73
C GLY A 540 5.75 -31.75 -31.88
N GLY A 541 6.13 -32.66 -30.98
CA GLY A 541 7.35 -33.47 -31.09
C GLY A 541 8.61 -32.83 -30.48
N GLU A 542 8.46 -31.73 -29.74
CA GLU A 542 9.55 -31.13 -28.95
C GLU A 542 9.85 -31.95 -27.70
N VAL A 543 11.12 -31.94 -27.26
CA VAL A 543 11.54 -32.68 -26.06
C VAL A 543 11.31 -31.82 -24.82
N ASN A 544 10.43 -32.26 -23.93
CA ASN A 544 10.17 -31.58 -22.67
C ASN A 544 11.41 -31.64 -21.75
N SER A 545 11.67 -30.58 -20.98
CA SER A 545 12.78 -30.58 -20.01
C SER A 545 12.50 -31.54 -18.85
N ALA A 546 13.55 -32.10 -18.23
CA ALA A 546 13.40 -32.96 -17.05
C ALA A 546 12.63 -32.27 -15.90
N THR A 547 12.81 -30.95 -15.75
CA THR A 547 12.09 -30.14 -14.77
C THR A 547 10.60 -30.05 -15.07
N GLN A 548 10.22 -29.87 -16.35
CA GLN A 548 8.83 -29.82 -16.78
C GLN A 548 8.15 -31.17 -16.60
N ILE A 549 8.81 -32.26 -16.99
CA ILE A 549 8.32 -33.63 -16.79
C ILE A 549 8.10 -33.92 -15.30
N ALA A 550 9.09 -33.60 -14.44
CA ALA A 550 8.98 -33.83 -13.01
C ALA A 550 7.84 -33.02 -12.37
N HIS A 551 7.67 -31.76 -12.78
CA HIS A 551 6.57 -30.92 -12.33
C HIS A 551 5.20 -31.49 -12.75
N ALA A 552 5.04 -31.81 -14.04
CA ALA A 552 3.82 -32.37 -14.59
C ALA A 552 3.46 -33.69 -13.92
N ALA A 553 4.43 -34.59 -13.72
CA ALA A 553 4.25 -35.85 -13.00
C ALA A 553 3.81 -35.65 -11.55
N ARG A 554 4.34 -34.62 -10.85
CA ARG A 554 3.89 -34.25 -9.49
C ARG A 554 2.43 -33.84 -9.49
N VAL A 555 2.02 -32.98 -10.43
CA VAL A 555 0.63 -32.51 -10.57
C VAL A 555 -0.31 -33.69 -10.85
N VAL A 556 0.04 -34.54 -11.82
CA VAL A 556 -0.72 -35.77 -12.13
C VAL A 556 -0.88 -36.66 -10.88
N SER A 557 0.21 -36.88 -10.14
CA SER A 557 0.17 -37.68 -8.91
C SER A 557 -0.70 -37.06 -7.83
N ALA A 558 -0.64 -35.74 -7.63
CA ALA A 558 -1.44 -35.04 -6.62
C ALA A 558 -2.94 -35.16 -6.93
N ILE A 559 -3.34 -34.93 -8.19
CA ILE A 559 -4.75 -35.01 -8.62
C ILE A 559 -5.26 -36.46 -8.53
N ASN A 560 -4.49 -37.45 -8.98
CA ASN A 560 -4.91 -38.85 -8.90
C ASN A 560 -5.07 -39.30 -7.44
N ARG A 561 -4.15 -38.91 -6.55
CA ARG A 561 -4.29 -39.20 -5.11
C ARG A 561 -5.57 -38.59 -4.53
N PHE A 562 -5.93 -37.37 -4.91
CA PHE A 562 -7.17 -36.75 -4.46
C PHE A 562 -8.42 -37.57 -4.84
N PHE A 563 -8.47 -38.13 -6.06
CA PHE A 563 -9.59 -38.96 -6.48
C PHE A 563 -9.59 -40.37 -5.87
N GLU A 564 -8.44 -40.86 -5.41
CA GLU A 564 -8.30 -42.21 -4.84
C GLU A 564 -8.45 -42.27 -3.32
N ARG A 565 -8.17 -41.18 -2.60
CA ARG A 565 -8.21 -41.15 -1.13
C ARG A 565 -8.69 -39.80 -0.58
N PRO A 566 -9.16 -39.75 0.68
CA PRO A 566 -9.53 -38.49 1.32
C PRO A 566 -8.36 -37.50 1.34
N TRP A 567 -8.62 -36.27 0.91
CA TRP A 567 -7.65 -35.17 0.94
C TRP A 567 -7.32 -34.74 2.37
N GLN A 568 -6.05 -34.44 2.64
CA GLN A 568 -5.59 -33.93 3.92
C GLN A 568 -4.98 -32.54 3.73
N ALA A 569 -5.30 -31.60 4.63
CA ALA A 569 -4.86 -30.20 4.53
C ALA A 569 -3.32 -30.01 4.45
N GLY A 570 -2.53 -30.95 4.99
CA GLY A 570 -1.07 -30.92 4.90
C GLY A 570 -0.49 -31.29 3.53
N GLU A 571 -1.31 -31.62 2.54
CA GLU A 571 -0.87 -31.94 1.17
C GLU A 571 -0.70 -30.70 0.27
N ARG A 572 -1.11 -29.51 0.75
CA ARG A 572 -0.95 -28.21 0.07
C ARG A 572 0.44 -27.63 0.27
N THR A 573 1.00 -27.01 -0.77
CA THR A 573 2.19 -26.14 -0.59
C THR A 573 1.71 -24.75 -0.22
N ASP A 574 1.67 -24.42 1.07
CA ASP A 574 1.23 -23.09 1.49
C ASP A 574 2.12 -22.01 0.86
N ALA A 575 1.54 -20.86 0.50
CA ALA A 575 2.34 -19.69 0.18
C ALA A 575 3.23 -19.32 1.39
N PRO A 576 4.45 -18.82 1.17
CA PRO A 576 5.21 -18.25 2.27
C PRO A 576 4.39 -17.14 2.94
N GLN A 577 4.58 -16.96 4.24
CA GLN A 577 4.03 -15.82 4.94
C GLN A 577 4.65 -14.55 4.33
N GLY A 578 3.82 -13.73 3.68
CA GLY A 578 4.15 -12.34 3.39
C GLY A 578 4.45 -11.58 4.70
N PRO A 579 4.85 -10.30 4.62
CA PRO A 579 5.01 -9.47 5.80
C PRO A 579 3.70 -9.49 6.59
N GLY A 580 3.74 -9.43 7.92
CA GLY A 580 2.56 -9.45 8.78
C GLY A 580 1.48 -8.42 8.42
N TRP A 581 1.82 -7.28 7.80
CA TRP A 581 0.86 -6.31 7.27
C TRP A 581 0.18 -6.76 5.96
N ALA A 582 0.78 -7.70 5.23
CA ALA A 582 0.27 -8.21 3.95
C ALA A 582 -0.58 -9.47 4.12
N ARG A 583 -0.90 -9.92 5.34
CA ARG A 583 -1.55 -11.22 5.54
C ARG A 583 -3.07 -11.17 5.55
N ASP A 584 -3.65 -10.08 6.01
CA ASP A 584 -5.09 -9.90 6.08
C ASP A 584 -5.34 -8.46 6.54
N PRO A 585 -5.90 -7.58 5.71
CA PRO A 585 -6.35 -6.29 6.20
C PRO A 585 -7.40 -6.50 7.32
N GLY A 586 -8.32 -7.47 7.15
CA GLY A 586 -9.52 -7.67 7.98
C GLY A 586 -9.47 -8.82 8.98
N GLY A 587 -8.29 -9.31 9.34
CA GLY A 587 -8.09 -10.47 10.21
C GLY A 587 -8.40 -10.22 11.67
N HIS A 588 -9.67 -10.04 12.02
CA HIS A 588 -10.18 -10.34 13.35
C HIS A 588 -10.39 -11.85 13.48
N ARG A 589 -9.39 -12.55 14.02
CA ARG A 589 -9.62 -13.81 14.75
C ARG A 589 -9.24 -13.62 16.21
#